data_AF-A0A6A6JMP4-F1
#
_entry.id   AF-A0A6A6JMP4-F1
#
_cell.length_a   1.000
_cell.length_b   1.000
_cell.length_c   1.000
_cell.angle_alpha   90.00
_cell.angle_beta   90.00
_cell.angle_gamma   90.00
#
_symmetry.space_group_name_H-M   'P 1'
#
loop_
_entity.id
_entity.type
_entity.pdbx_description
1 polymer ?
#
loop_
_entity_poly.entity_id
_entity_poly.type
_entity_poly.pdbx_seq_one_letter_code
_entity_poly.pdbx_strand_id
1 'polypeptide(L)'
;MFTDVDYVNPETQEDVKNWGIWITKESGVEEDWVAHVRAHCGADVFMVGEYWVPDVREQLHWLEIMQHDDFNLFDSDLVFNFSRISKNQKADLRQVFDNTLVQKGTHESRHVGHEPRHAARPDRRDAH
;
A
#
# COMPACT_ATOMS: atom_id res chain seq x y z
N MET A 1 -28.40 8.28 -2.64
CA MET A 1 -28.13 6.93 -3.18
C MET A 1 -26.73 6.56 -2.74
N PHE A 2 -26.63 6.09 -1.50
CA PHE A 2 -25.59 5.29 -0.84
C PHE A 2 -26.14 5.06 0.58
N THR A 3 -25.75 3.98 1.22
CA THR A 3 -26.10 3.70 2.61
C THR A 3 -24.80 3.29 3.29
N ASP A 4 -24.42 4.01 4.35
CA ASP A 4 -23.26 3.63 5.13
C ASP A 4 -23.47 2.22 5.68
N VAL A 5 -22.45 1.38 5.52
CA VAL A 5 -22.47 0.02 6.06
C VAL A 5 -22.26 0.12 7.57
N ASP A 6 -23.26 -0.30 8.34
CA ASP A 6 -23.17 -0.32 9.79
C ASP A 6 -22.30 -1.50 10.26
N TYR A 7 -21.01 -1.21 10.44
CA TYR A 7 -20.04 -2.16 10.99
C TYR A 7 -20.15 -2.36 12.51
N VAL A 8 -21.10 -1.73 13.21
CA VAL A 8 -21.40 -2.04 14.62
C VAL A 8 -22.29 -3.29 14.71
N ASN A 9 -23.12 -3.56 13.70
CA ASN A 9 -23.97 -4.74 13.66
C ASN A 9 -23.13 -6.03 13.46
N PRO A 10 -23.18 -7.00 14.40
CA PRO A 10 -22.46 -8.27 14.27
C PRO A 10 -22.82 -9.07 13.00
N GLU A 11 -24.06 -8.98 12.52
CA GLU A 11 -24.50 -9.66 11.31
C GLU A 11 -23.81 -9.09 10.06
N THR A 12 -23.70 -7.76 9.96
CA THR A 12 -22.95 -7.09 8.89
C THR A 12 -21.48 -7.48 8.89
N GLN A 13 -20.86 -7.53 10.08
CA GLN A 13 -19.46 -7.95 10.19
C GLN A 13 -19.27 -9.39 9.73
N GLU A 14 -20.18 -10.29 10.10
CA GLU A 14 -20.13 -11.70 9.73
C GLU A 14 -20.36 -11.90 8.23
N ASP A 15 -21.33 -11.21 7.64
CA ASP A 15 -21.61 -11.28 6.20
C ASP A 15 -20.43 -10.74 5.37
N VAL A 16 -19.83 -9.62 5.77
CA VAL A 16 -18.63 -9.07 5.09
C VAL A 16 -17.44 -10.03 5.19
N LYS A 17 -17.26 -10.73 6.32
CA LYS A 17 -16.23 -11.77 6.46
C LYS A 17 -16.50 -12.97 5.55
N ASN A 18 -17.74 -13.46 5.51
CA ASN A 18 -18.12 -14.58 4.66
C ASN A 18 -18.00 -14.24 3.16
N TRP A 19 -18.38 -13.02 2.78
CA TRP A 19 -18.14 -12.48 1.44
C TRP A 19 -16.64 -12.40 1.15
N GLY A 20 -15.83 -11.94 2.09
CA GLY A 20 -14.37 -11.93 2.00
C GLY A 20 -13.79 -13.31 1.69
N ILE A 21 -14.21 -14.35 2.43
CA ILE A 21 -13.80 -15.74 2.18
C ILE A 21 -14.26 -16.23 0.80
N TRP A 22 -15.49 -15.92 0.41
CA TRP A 22 -16.04 -16.32 -0.89
C TRP A 22 -15.28 -15.67 -2.04
N ILE A 23 -15.10 -14.35 -2.02
CA ILE A 23 -14.41 -13.65 -3.10
C ILE A 23 -12.95 -14.09 -3.16
N THR A 24 -12.30 -14.30 -2.02
CA THR A 24 -10.95 -14.87 -1.92
C THR A 24 -10.84 -16.21 -2.65
N LYS A 25 -11.81 -17.11 -2.44
CA LYS A 25 -11.81 -18.43 -3.09
C LYS A 25 -12.14 -18.37 -4.59
N GLU A 26 -13.08 -17.51 -4.99
CA GLU A 26 -13.49 -17.39 -6.40
C GLU A 26 -12.48 -16.60 -7.25
N SER A 27 -11.79 -15.63 -6.65
CA SER A 27 -10.83 -14.76 -7.33
C SER A 27 -9.36 -15.11 -7.08
N GLY A 28 -9.07 -16.02 -6.15
CA GLY A 28 -7.71 -16.40 -5.75
C GLY A 28 -7.03 -15.40 -4.83
N VAL A 29 -7.77 -14.46 -4.24
CA VAL A 29 -7.23 -13.34 -3.45
C VAL A 29 -7.06 -13.76 -2.00
N GLU A 30 -5.93 -14.36 -1.58
CA GLU A 30 -5.71 -14.80 -0.19
C GLU A 30 -5.73 -13.65 0.85
N GLU A 31 -5.90 -13.95 2.15
CA GLU A 31 -5.80 -12.98 3.27
C GLU A 31 -4.49 -12.16 3.23
N ASP A 32 -3.45 -12.74 2.63
CA ASP A 32 -2.16 -12.13 2.35
C ASP A 32 -2.05 -11.79 0.85
N TRP A 33 -3.07 -11.10 0.31
CA TRP A 33 -3.24 -10.89 -1.13
C TRP A 33 -1.99 -10.33 -1.82
N VAL A 34 -1.26 -9.46 -1.12
CA VAL A 34 0.01 -8.89 -1.58
C VAL A 34 1.06 -9.98 -1.79
N ALA A 35 1.24 -10.84 -0.78
CA ALA A 35 2.15 -11.98 -0.86
C ALA A 35 1.70 -12.96 -1.94
N HIS A 36 0.39 -13.18 -2.09
CA HIS A 36 -0.17 -14.03 -3.13
C HIS A 36 0.13 -13.50 -4.53
N VAL A 37 -0.15 -12.22 -4.80
CA VAL A 37 0.14 -11.58 -6.08
C VAL A 37 1.63 -11.60 -6.36
N ARG A 38 2.49 -11.31 -5.39
CA ARG A 38 3.94 -11.36 -5.58
C ARG A 38 4.46 -12.78 -5.84
N ALA A 39 3.88 -13.80 -5.19
CA ALA A 39 4.25 -15.19 -5.43
C ALA A 39 3.90 -15.66 -6.85
N HIS A 40 2.80 -15.16 -7.43
CA HIS A 40 2.30 -15.61 -8.74
C HIS A 40 2.70 -14.69 -9.91
N CYS A 41 2.91 -13.41 -9.65
CA CYS A 41 3.18 -12.39 -10.67
C CYS A 41 4.60 -11.80 -10.57
N GLY A 42 5.36 -12.12 -9.50
CA GLY A 42 6.73 -11.67 -9.27
C GLY A 42 6.84 -10.68 -8.11
N ALA A 43 7.99 -10.69 -7.42
CA ALA A 43 8.23 -9.82 -6.27
C ALA A 43 8.23 -8.32 -6.63
N ASP A 44 8.54 -7.98 -7.88
CA ASP A 44 8.67 -6.61 -8.37
C ASP A 44 7.33 -5.99 -8.85
N VAL A 45 6.19 -6.62 -8.52
CA VAL A 45 4.88 -6.07 -8.86
C VAL A 45 4.68 -4.73 -8.15
N PHE A 46 4.47 -3.68 -8.96
CA PHE A 46 4.19 -2.33 -8.47
C PHE A 46 2.79 -2.27 -7.88
N MET A 47 2.69 -1.98 -6.58
CA MET A 47 1.44 -1.76 -5.87
C MET A 47 1.35 -0.32 -5.40
N VAL A 48 0.18 0.29 -5.56
CA VAL A 48 -0.10 1.65 -5.10
C VAL A 48 -1.47 1.70 -4.44
N GLY A 49 -1.52 2.20 -3.21
CA GLY A 49 -2.74 2.42 -2.44
C GLY A 49 -3.34 3.81 -2.70
N GLU A 50 -4.66 3.88 -2.62
CA GLU A 50 -5.43 5.11 -2.69
C GLU A 50 -5.99 5.44 -1.30
N TYR A 51 -5.35 6.39 -0.61
CA TYR A 51 -5.74 6.85 0.73
C TYR A 51 -5.91 8.36 0.75
N TRP A 52 -7.15 8.83 0.60
CA TRP A 52 -7.48 10.26 0.43
C TRP A 52 -7.69 10.99 1.76
N VAL A 53 -6.64 11.10 2.55
CA VAL A 53 -6.60 11.95 3.75
C VAL A 53 -5.44 12.94 3.62
N PRO A 54 -5.69 14.26 3.56
CA PRO A 54 -4.65 15.28 3.46
C PRO A 54 -4.00 15.54 4.83
N ASP A 55 -3.43 14.50 5.41
CA ASP A 55 -2.50 14.56 6.53
C ASP A 55 -1.39 13.56 6.27
N VAL A 56 -0.20 14.09 5.95
CA VAL A 56 1.00 13.29 5.70
C VAL A 56 1.33 12.32 6.84
N ARG A 57 0.93 12.61 8.09
CA ARG A 57 1.17 11.71 9.22
C ARG A 57 0.26 10.49 9.17
N GLU A 58 -1.00 10.67 8.80
CA GLU A 58 -1.95 9.57 8.61
C GLU A 58 -1.53 8.70 7.41
N GLN A 59 -1.04 9.32 6.35
CA GLN A 59 -0.50 8.61 5.18
C GLN A 59 0.74 7.77 5.54
N LEU A 60 1.68 8.33 6.31
CA LEU A 60 2.84 7.59 6.81
C LEU A 60 2.43 6.46 7.74
N HIS A 61 1.47 6.71 8.64
CA HIS A 61 0.96 5.67 9.54
C HIS A 61 0.27 4.52 8.77
N TRP A 62 -0.47 4.85 7.72
CA TRP A 62 -1.07 3.84 6.85
C TRP A 62 0.00 2.98 6.18
N LEU A 63 1.07 3.59 5.66
CA LEU A 63 2.20 2.85 5.09
C LEU A 63 2.89 1.95 6.13
N GLU A 64 3.05 2.39 7.37
CA GLU A 64 3.58 1.57 8.46
C GLU A 64 2.72 0.32 8.72
N ILE A 65 1.40 0.48 8.77
CA ILE A 65 0.45 -0.64 8.97
C ILE A 65 0.50 -1.62 7.80
N MET A 66 0.62 -1.11 6.58
CA MET A 66 0.59 -1.89 5.34
C MET A 66 1.96 -2.46 4.94
N GLN A 67 2.88 -2.60 5.90
CA GLN A 67 4.24 -3.12 5.67
C GLN A 67 5.01 -2.33 4.59
N HIS A 68 5.09 -1.01 4.75
CA HIS A 68 5.85 0.05 4.06
C HIS A 68 6.66 -0.25 2.77
N ASP A 69 7.34 -1.39 2.66
CA ASP A 69 8.03 -1.89 1.46
C ASP A 69 7.09 -2.53 0.42
N ASP A 70 5.85 -2.80 0.83
CA ASP A 70 4.88 -3.53 0.02
C ASP A 70 4.01 -2.63 -0.85
N PHE A 71 3.89 -1.34 -0.48
CA PHE A 71 3.00 -0.39 -1.13
C PHE A 71 3.64 0.96 -1.37
N ASN A 72 3.30 1.54 -2.52
CA ASN A 72 3.34 2.98 -2.73
C ASN A 72 2.00 3.59 -2.31
N LEU A 73 1.94 4.89 -2.10
CA LEU A 73 0.69 5.60 -1.80
C LEU A 73 0.59 6.87 -2.65
N PHE A 74 -0.62 7.18 -3.12
CA PHE A 74 -0.88 8.46 -3.75
C PHE A 74 -0.72 9.62 -2.77
N ASP A 75 0.06 10.62 -3.15
CA ASP A 75 0.32 11.82 -2.35
C ASP A 75 -0.86 12.80 -2.46
N SER A 76 -1.87 12.59 -1.61
CA SER A 76 -3.07 13.43 -1.61
C SER A 76 -2.74 14.87 -1.22
N ASP A 77 -1.82 15.09 -0.27
CA ASP A 77 -1.37 16.42 0.16
C ASP A 77 -0.80 17.23 -1.00
N LEU A 78 0.00 16.60 -1.86
CA LEU A 78 0.54 17.25 -3.06
C LEU A 78 -0.58 17.69 -4.03
N VAL A 79 -1.59 16.85 -4.24
CA VAL A 79 -2.77 17.19 -5.06
C VAL A 79 -3.52 18.38 -4.46
N PHE A 80 -3.71 18.40 -3.14
CA PHE A 80 -4.34 19.53 -2.44
C PHE A 80 -3.49 20.80 -2.51
N ASN A 81 -2.16 20.71 -2.45
CA ASN A 81 -1.26 21.84 -2.64
C ASN A 81 -1.40 22.44 -4.05
N PHE A 82 -1.42 21.62 -5.11
CA PHE A 82 -1.68 22.09 -6.47
C PHE A 82 -3.07 22.76 -6.60
N SER A 83 -4.10 22.16 -6.01
CA SER A 83 -5.46 22.72 -5.98
C SER A 83 -5.51 24.08 -5.28
N ARG A 84 -4.79 24.24 -4.17
CA ARG A 84 -4.71 25.52 -3.43
C ARG A 84 -3.94 26.59 -4.20
N ILE A 85 -2.78 26.23 -4.76
CA ILE A 85 -1.91 27.14 -5.51
C ILE A 85 -2.60 27.63 -6.79
N SER A 86 -3.22 26.72 -7.55
CA SER A 86 -3.90 27.07 -8.81
C SER A 86 -5.03 28.09 -8.66
N LYS A 87 -5.62 28.20 -7.47
CA LYS A 87 -6.68 29.17 -7.13
C LYS A 87 -6.16 30.53 -6.69
N ASN A 88 -4.84 30.69 -6.52
CA ASN A 88 -4.24 31.94 -6.05
C ASN A 88 -3.09 32.37 -6.97
N GLN A 89 -3.32 33.44 -7.75
CA GLN A 89 -2.34 34.00 -8.69
C GLN A 89 -1.04 34.50 -8.05
N LYS A 90 -1.02 34.72 -6.73
CA LYS A 90 0.15 35.17 -5.96
C LYS A 90 0.74 34.07 -5.07
N ALA A 91 0.30 32.82 -5.22
CA ALA A 91 0.82 31.72 -4.42
C ALA A 91 2.32 31.49 -4.71
N ASP A 92 3.05 31.13 -3.66
CA ASP A 92 4.46 30.81 -3.75
C ASP A 92 4.65 29.34 -4.17
N LEU A 93 5.11 29.12 -5.40
CA LEU A 93 5.35 27.77 -5.94
C LEU A 93 6.43 27.00 -5.18
N ARG A 94 7.29 27.67 -4.42
CA ARG A 94 8.31 27.01 -3.58
C ARG A 94 7.68 26.15 -2.48
N GLN A 95 6.43 26.42 -2.12
CA GLN A 95 5.68 25.73 -1.07
C GLN A 95 4.88 24.52 -1.59
N VAL A 96 4.97 24.17 -2.87
CA VAL A 96 4.14 23.09 -3.46
C VAL A 96 4.39 21.72 -2.82
N PHE A 97 5.60 21.47 -2.35
CA PHE A 97 5.99 20.21 -1.70
C PHE A 97 5.86 20.25 -0.18
N ASP A 98 5.44 21.37 0.42
CA ASP A 98 5.35 21.48 1.87
C ASP A 98 4.29 20.53 2.43
N ASN A 99 4.67 19.74 3.44
CA ASN A 99 3.84 18.75 4.13
C ASN A 99 3.27 17.67 3.19
N THR A 100 4.00 17.32 2.14
CA THR A 100 3.60 16.26 1.20
C THR A 100 4.27 14.93 1.52
N LEU A 101 3.68 13.83 1.08
CA LEU A 101 4.26 12.50 1.23
C LEU A 101 5.63 12.42 0.54
N VAL A 102 5.78 12.99 -0.66
CA VAL A 102 7.05 13.00 -1.38
C VAL A 102 8.16 13.76 -0.65
N GLN A 103 7.82 14.81 0.10
CA GLN A 103 8.78 15.55 0.93
C GLN A 103 9.24 14.74 2.15
N LYS A 104 8.37 13.88 2.71
CA LYS A 104 8.67 13.09 3.91
C LYS A 104 9.25 11.70 3.59
N GLY A 105 8.73 11.05 2.55
CA GLY A 105 9.11 9.71 2.12
C GLY A 105 10.45 9.63 1.37
N THR A 106 11.09 10.77 1.06
CA THR A 106 12.41 10.81 0.41
C THR A 106 13.58 10.41 1.32
N HIS A 107 13.35 10.14 2.62
CA HIS A 107 14.43 9.81 3.56
C HIS A 107 14.80 8.33 3.66
N GLU A 108 14.10 7.41 3.00
CA GLU A 108 14.49 5.98 2.94
C GLU A 108 14.48 5.43 1.52
N SER A 109 15.33 6.00 0.66
CA SER A 109 15.97 5.19 -0.39
C SER A 109 16.95 4.21 0.27
N ARG A 110 16.45 3.17 0.95
CA ARG A 110 17.30 2.09 1.47
C ARG A 110 17.59 1.13 0.32
N HIS A 111 18.72 1.41 -0.32
CA HIS A 111 19.65 0.46 -0.94
C HIS A 111 19.16 -1.00 -0.94
N VAL A 112 18.56 -1.45 -2.04
CA VAL A 112 18.55 -2.88 -2.37
C VAL A 112 19.97 -3.25 -2.80
N GLY A 113 20.84 -3.42 -1.81
CA GLY A 113 22.02 -4.24 -1.97
C GLY A 113 21.56 -5.68 -2.09
N HIS A 114 21.31 -6.13 -3.31
CA HIS A 114 21.13 -7.54 -3.62
C HIS A 114 22.45 -8.26 -3.32
N GLU A 115 22.63 -8.75 -2.09
CA GLU A 115 23.56 -9.86 -1.88
C GLU A 115 22.93 -11.11 -2.52
N PRO A 116 23.64 -11.84 -3.39
CA PRO A 116 23.15 -13.11 -3.87
C PRO A 116 23.17 -14.08 -2.68
N ARG A 117 21.99 -14.42 -2.14
CA ARG A 117 21.86 -15.61 -1.30
C ARG A 117 22.21 -16.81 -2.17
N HIS A 118 23.45 -17.26 -2.03
CA HIS A 118 23.97 -18.47 -2.64
C HIS A 118 22.98 -19.63 -2.43
N ALA A 119 22.62 -20.26 -3.54
CA ALA A 119 21.91 -21.53 -3.56
C ALA A 119 22.69 -22.57 -2.75
N ALA A 120 22.17 -22.93 -1.57
CA ALA A 120 22.50 -24.18 -0.90
C ALA A 120 21.33 -25.14 -1.15
N ARG A 121 21.37 -25.86 -2.27
CA ARG A 121 20.59 -27.10 -2.44
C ARG A 121 21.20 -28.15 -1.50
N PRO A 122 20.45 -28.82 -0.62
CA PRO A 122 20.95 -30.00 0.06
C PRO A 122 21.08 -31.16 -0.94
N ASP A 123 22.23 -31.83 -0.86
CA ASP A 123 22.69 -32.96 -1.65
C ASP A 123 21.68 -34.15 -1.63
N ARG A 124 21.44 -34.74 -2.81
CA ARG A 124 20.71 -35.99 -2.96
C ARG A 124 21.62 -37.16 -2.58
N ARG A 125 21.55 -37.58 -1.32
CA ARG A 125 21.89 -38.93 -0.81
C ARG A 125 20.95 -39.12 0.38
N ASP A 126 19.97 -40.02 0.36
CA ASP A 126 20.16 -41.46 0.32
C ASP A 126 18.96 -42.15 -0.35
N ALA A 127 19.24 -42.89 -1.43
CA ALA A 127 18.40 -43.96 -1.92
C ALA A 127 19.33 -45.15 -2.15
N HIS A 128 19.47 -45.99 -1.13
CA HIS A 128 19.81 -47.41 -1.23
C HIS A 128 19.40 -48.11 0.07
#